data_AF-A0A496V345-F1
#
_entry.id   AF-A0A496V345-F1
#
_cell.length_a   1.000
_cell.length_b   1.000
_cell.length_c   1.000
_cell.angle_alpha   90.00
_cell.angle_beta   90.00
_cell.angle_gamma   90.00
#
_symmetry.space_group_name_H-M   'P 1'
#
loop_
_entity.id
_entity.type
_entity.pdbx_description
1 polymer ?
#
loop_
_entity_poly.entity_id
_entity_poly.type
_entity_poly.pdbx_seq_one_letter_code
_entity_poly.pdbx_strand_id
1 'polypeptide(L)'
;MKFLNLIVLLIFITSTPLYAKGFSSAYTGLTDCKLIESSVEGTGSFLEECPGREDYRIFIKGGDARTWLAIKKGDQPIVDLWNEVMNIANPGQFVHVSGKVVEWRYQGKVPIALIFRVAGTEEIFKEGQSMPTYRQKSILLVIRLKNDKICLIGTTTSNGKARKIADSKKRCR
;
A
#
# COMPACT_ATOMS: atom_id res chain seq x y z
N MET A 1 63.02 49.05 -3.26
CA MET A 1 61.59 48.84 -3.55
C MET A 1 61.39 47.39 -3.97
N LYS A 2 60.79 46.54 -3.13
CA LYS A 2 60.43 45.15 -3.46
C LYS A 2 58.97 44.94 -3.07
N PHE A 3 58.08 44.83 -4.05
CA PHE A 3 56.68 44.46 -3.83
C PHE A 3 56.57 42.94 -3.91
N LEU A 4 56.11 42.33 -2.82
CA LEU A 4 55.88 40.90 -2.67
C LEU A 4 54.46 40.59 -3.17
N ASN A 5 54.35 39.85 -4.27
CA ASN A 5 53.07 39.40 -4.82
C ASN A 5 52.54 38.22 -3.98
N LEU A 6 51.42 38.41 -3.30
CA LEU A 6 50.69 37.36 -2.59
C LEU A 6 49.55 36.86 -3.48
N ILE A 7 49.72 35.70 -4.10
CA ILE A 7 48.68 35.00 -4.86
C ILE A 7 47.83 34.19 -3.87
N VAL A 8 46.61 34.66 -3.61
CA VAL A 8 45.61 33.93 -2.82
C VAL A 8 44.86 32.98 -3.75
N LEU A 9 45.12 31.68 -3.61
CA LEU A 9 44.44 30.63 -4.36
C LEU A 9 43.09 30.31 -3.68
N LEU A 10 42.00 30.83 -4.26
CA LEU A 10 40.63 30.59 -3.80
C LEU A 10 40.17 29.20 -4.22
N ILE A 11 40.18 28.23 -3.30
CA ILE A 11 39.65 26.88 -3.53
C ILE A 11 38.12 26.95 -3.46
N PHE A 12 37.47 27.00 -4.63
CA PHE A 12 36.01 26.82 -4.76
C PHE A 12 35.65 25.35 -4.48
N ILE A 13 35.30 25.05 -3.24
CA ILE A 13 34.68 23.78 -2.86
C ILE A 13 33.29 23.75 -3.49
N THR A 14 33.15 23.09 -4.64
CA THR A 14 31.85 22.82 -5.26
C THR A 14 31.16 21.73 -4.46
N SER A 15 30.34 22.13 -3.49
CA SER A 15 29.46 21.23 -2.76
C SER A 15 28.37 20.75 -3.70
N THR A 16 28.54 19.58 -4.31
CA THR A 16 27.42 18.90 -4.98
C THR A 16 26.39 18.54 -3.91
N PRO A 17 25.15 19.09 -3.95
CA PRO A 17 24.14 18.70 -2.99
C PRO A 17 23.83 17.22 -3.18
N LEU A 18 24.20 16.42 -2.17
CA LEU A 18 23.81 15.03 -2.08
C LEU A 18 22.29 15.02 -1.86
N TYR A 19 21.49 14.93 -2.93
CA TYR A 19 20.07 14.68 -2.83
C TYR A 19 19.88 13.34 -2.11
N ALA A 20 19.60 13.39 -0.82
CA ALA A 20 19.12 12.23 -0.10
C ALA A 20 17.89 11.72 -0.87
N LYS A 21 17.89 10.44 -1.28
CA LYS A 21 16.74 9.79 -1.91
C LYS A 21 15.61 9.73 -0.88
N GLY A 22 14.86 10.83 -0.77
CA GLY A 22 13.73 10.97 0.13
C GLY A 22 12.60 10.03 -0.27
N PHE A 23 11.76 9.70 0.72
CA PHE A 23 10.53 8.98 0.47
C PHE A 23 9.38 9.97 0.29
N SER A 24 8.49 9.67 -0.66
CA SER A 24 7.30 10.50 -0.93
C SER A 24 6.05 9.64 -1.08
N SER A 25 4.89 10.29 -0.96
CA SER A 25 3.59 9.66 -1.14
C SER A 25 2.89 10.24 -2.35
N ALA A 26 2.19 9.38 -3.08
CA ALA A 26 1.16 9.79 -4.02
C ALA A 26 -0.09 8.97 -3.78
N TYR A 27 -1.25 9.50 -4.14
CA TYR A 27 -2.53 8.86 -3.84
C TYR A 27 -3.30 8.57 -5.13
N THR A 28 -4.06 7.49 -5.10
CA THR A 28 -4.99 7.15 -6.18
C THR A 28 -6.35 6.83 -5.59
N GLY A 29 -7.39 7.41 -6.17
CA GLY A 29 -8.79 7.16 -5.79
C GLY A 29 -9.22 5.74 -6.13
N LEU A 30 -10.11 5.20 -5.30
CA LEU A 30 -10.77 3.91 -5.47
C LEU A 30 -12.27 4.06 -5.76
N THR A 31 -12.71 5.25 -6.17
CA THR A 31 -14.12 5.55 -6.45
C THR A 31 -14.46 5.44 -7.94
N ASP A 32 -13.47 5.63 -8.81
CA ASP A 32 -13.67 5.69 -10.26
C ASP A 32 -13.18 4.40 -10.92
N CYS A 33 -13.63 3.25 -10.41
CA CYS A 33 -13.22 1.94 -10.89
C CYS A 33 -14.19 1.44 -11.98
N LYS A 34 -13.62 0.83 -13.03
CA LYS A 34 -14.37 0.27 -14.15
C LYS A 34 -14.61 -1.21 -13.93
N LEU A 35 -15.87 -1.65 -14.02
CA LEU A 35 -16.21 -3.07 -14.01
C LEU A 35 -15.56 -3.79 -15.21
N ILE A 36 -14.81 -4.85 -14.91
CA ILE A 36 -14.12 -5.70 -15.91
C ILE A 36 -14.86 -7.03 -16.07
N GLU A 37 -15.26 -7.62 -14.95
CA GLU A 37 -15.93 -8.92 -14.92
C GLU A 37 -16.93 -8.95 -13.76
N SER A 38 -18.05 -9.65 -13.96
CA SER A 38 -19.01 -9.95 -12.90
C SER A 38 -19.68 -11.29 -13.16
N SER A 39 -19.94 -12.05 -12.10
CA SER A 39 -20.78 -13.24 -12.12
C SER A 39 -21.88 -13.13 -11.07
N VAL A 40 -23.06 -13.64 -11.41
CA VAL A 40 -24.21 -13.76 -10.50
C VAL A 40 -24.34 -15.18 -9.93
N GLU A 41 -23.45 -16.10 -10.30
CA GLU A 41 -23.47 -17.46 -9.77
C GLU A 41 -23.02 -17.50 -8.30
N GLY A 42 -23.62 -18.40 -7.52
CA GLY A 42 -23.33 -18.56 -6.10
C GLY A 42 -23.59 -17.29 -5.30
N THR A 43 -22.56 -16.77 -4.63
CA THR A 43 -22.63 -15.53 -3.83
C THR A 43 -22.39 -14.26 -4.63
N GLY A 44 -22.29 -14.39 -5.96
CA GLY A 44 -21.83 -13.33 -6.85
C GLY A 44 -20.34 -13.02 -6.70
N SER A 45 -19.73 -12.56 -7.78
CA SER A 45 -18.35 -12.06 -7.78
C SER A 45 -18.18 -10.92 -8.77
N PHE A 46 -17.19 -10.06 -8.53
CA PHE A 46 -16.83 -8.99 -9.45
C PHE A 46 -15.33 -8.67 -9.41
N LEU A 47 -14.87 -8.08 -10.50
CA LEU A 47 -13.55 -7.50 -10.67
C LEU A 47 -13.71 -6.11 -11.27
N GLU A 48 -13.24 -5.09 -10.54
CA GLU A 48 -13.21 -3.71 -11.00
C GLU A 48 -11.76 -3.25 -11.13
N GLU A 49 -11.40 -2.60 -12.24
CA GLU A 49 -10.11 -1.96 -12.42
C GLU A 49 -10.18 -0.50 -12.00
N CYS A 50 -9.38 -0.12 -11.01
CA CYS A 50 -9.25 1.25 -10.55
C CYS A 50 -8.06 1.94 -11.24
N PRO A 51 -7.99 3.28 -11.22
CA PRO A 51 -6.83 3.98 -11.73
C PRO A 51 -5.53 3.44 -11.12
N GLY A 52 -4.55 3.20 -11.97
CA GLY A 52 -3.23 2.71 -11.58
C GLY A 52 -2.20 3.84 -11.43
N ARG A 53 -0.93 3.47 -11.27
CA ARG A 53 0.21 4.38 -11.42
C ARG A 53 1.36 3.65 -12.10
N GLU A 54 2.05 4.35 -12.99
CA GLU A 54 3.14 3.80 -13.79
C GLU A 54 2.71 2.49 -14.49
N ASP A 55 3.51 1.44 -14.33
CA ASP A 55 3.24 0.08 -14.83
C ASP A 55 2.32 -0.74 -13.91
N TYR A 56 1.86 -0.20 -12.77
CA TYR A 56 0.97 -0.91 -11.87
C TYR A 56 -0.51 -0.61 -12.18
N ARG A 57 -1.33 -1.66 -12.11
CA ARG A 57 -2.79 -1.60 -12.14
C ARG A 57 -3.34 -2.14 -10.82
N ILE A 58 -4.45 -1.54 -10.37
CA ILE A 58 -5.13 -1.92 -9.14
C ILE A 58 -6.50 -2.45 -9.51
N PHE A 59 -6.88 -3.54 -8.86
CA PHE A 59 -8.20 -4.10 -8.99
C PHE A 59 -8.85 -4.22 -7.62
N ILE A 60 -10.15 -3.97 -7.55
CA ILE A 60 -11.00 -4.38 -6.44
C ILE A 60 -11.67 -5.69 -6.88
N LYS A 61 -11.42 -6.75 -6.11
CA LYS A 61 -12.15 -8.01 -6.24
C LYS A 61 -13.19 -8.07 -5.15
N GLY A 62 -14.36 -8.59 -5.48
CA GLY A 62 -15.40 -8.82 -4.49
C GLY A 62 -16.18 -10.10 -4.73
N GLY A 63 -16.76 -10.60 -3.64
CA GLY A 63 -17.63 -11.77 -3.61
C GLY A 63 -18.05 -12.07 -2.18
N ASP A 64 -19.26 -12.60 -2.00
CA ASP A 64 -19.83 -12.93 -0.69
C ASP A 64 -19.71 -11.76 0.32
N ALA A 65 -20.16 -10.57 -0.09
CA ALA A 65 -20.09 -9.31 0.67
C ALA A 65 -18.69 -8.91 1.18
N ARG A 66 -17.63 -9.49 0.62
CA ARG A 66 -16.23 -9.18 0.96
C ARG A 66 -15.52 -8.56 -0.23
N THR A 67 -14.58 -7.66 0.04
CA THR A 67 -13.73 -7.07 -0.99
C THR A 67 -12.28 -7.00 -0.56
N TRP A 68 -11.39 -7.14 -1.53
CA TRP A 68 -9.94 -7.05 -1.36
C TRP A 68 -9.29 -6.47 -2.62
N LEU A 69 -8.03 -6.05 -2.50
CA LEU A 69 -7.28 -5.57 -3.66
C LEU A 69 -6.55 -6.72 -4.35
N ALA A 70 -6.40 -6.60 -5.66
CA ALA A 70 -5.42 -7.33 -6.44
C ALA A 70 -4.57 -6.33 -7.23
N ILE A 71 -3.33 -6.71 -7.57
CA ILE A 71 -2.37 -5.80 -8.22
C ILE A 71 -1.74 -6.50 -9.41
N LYS A 72 -1.59 -5.79 -10.52
CA LYS A 72 -0.84 -6.25 -11.71
C LYS A 72 0.31 -5.29 -11.99
N LYS A 73 1.45 -5.79 -12.45
CA LYS A 73 2.58 -5.00 -12.93
C LYS A 73 2.88 -5.32 -14.40
N GLY A 74 2.69 -4.36 -15.30
CA GLY A 74 2.82 -4.56 -16.74
C GLY A 74 1.97 -5.75 -17.20
N ASP A 75 2.62 -6.69 -17.89
CA ASP A 75 1.99 -7.90 -18.41
C ASP A 75 2.10 -9.12 -17.50
N GLN A 76 2.60 -8.96 -16.28
CA GLN A 76 2.69 -10.06 -15.31
C GLN A 76 1.29 -10.54 -14.86
N PRO A 77 1.17 -11.77 -14.36
CA PRO A 77 -0.07 -12.24 -13.75
C PRO A 77 -0.56 -11.33 -12.61
N ILE A 78 -1.87 -11.28 -12.41
CA ILE A 78 -2.47 -10.56 -11.29
C ILE A 78 -2.05 -11.23 -9.98
N VAL A 79 -1.54 -10.44 -9.04
CA VAL A 79 -1.28 -10.87 -7.66
C VAL A 79 -2.54 -10.60 -6.84
N ASP A 80 -3.23 -11.69 -6.51
CA ASP A 80 -4.43 -11.67 -5.68
C ASP A 80 -4.04 -11.58 -4.19
N LEU A 81 -4.49 -10.53 -3.49
CA LEU A 81 -4.17 -10.32 -2.07
C LEU A 81 -5.24 -10.88 -1.12
N TRP A 82 -6.11 -11.80 -1.58
CA TRP A 82 -7.13 -12.42 -0.73
C TRP A 82 -6.52 -12.92 0.58
N ASN A 83 -5.45 -13.72 0.51
CA ASN A 83 -4.85 -14.37 1.68
C ASN A 83 -4.24 -13.35 2.65
N GLU A 84 -3.58 -12.34 2.11
CA GLU A 84 -3.00 -11.23 2.87
C GLU A 84 -4.08 -10.44 3.61
N VAL A 85 -5.22 -10.18 2.96
CA VAL A 85 -6.34 -9.40 3.52
C VAL A 85 -7.12 -10.21 4.55
N MET A 86 -7.53 -11.41 4.21
CA MET A 86 -8.51 -12.16 4.99
C MET A 86 -7.85 -12.99 6.09
N ASN A 87 -6.77 -13.71 5.77
CA ASN A 87 -6.12 -14.61 6.72
C ASN A 87 -5.01 -13.91 7.52
N ILE A 88 -4.08 -13.22 6.84
CA ILE A 88 -2.88 -12.69 7.51
C ILE A 88 -3.20 -11.41 8.28
N ALA A 89 -3.89 -10.45 7.66
CA ALA A 89 -4.26 -9.21 8.33
C ALA A 89 -5.38 -9.41 9.36
N ASN A 90 -6.26 -10.40 9.12
CA ASN A 90 -7.38 -10.79 9.99
C ASN A 90 -8.14 -9.59 10.62
N PRO A 91 -8.83 -8.78 9.80
CA PRO A 91 -9.66 -7.69 10.28
C PRO A 91 -11.02 -8.15 10.83
N GLY A 92 -11.32 -9.47 10.79
CA GLY A 92 -12.57 -10.05 11.27
C GLY A 92 -13.48 -10.51 10.13
N GLN A 93 -14.79 -10.47 10.36
CA GLN A 93 -15.83 -10.85 9.41
C GLN A 93 -16.19 -9.71 8.45
N PHE A 94 -16.82 -10.04 7.31
CA PHE A 94 -17.30 -9.07 6.31
C PHE A 94 -16.24 -8.03 5.88
N VAL A 95 -15.05 -8.54 5.61
CA VAL A 95 -13.89 -7.71 5.28
C VAL A 95 -14.10 -7.00 3.95
N HIS A 96 -13.87 -5.69 3.92
CA HIS A 96 -13.93 -4.90 2.71
C HIS A 96 -12.82 -3.86 2.67
N VAL A 97 -12.42 -3.46 1.47
CA VAL A 97 -11.59 -2.28 1.22
C VAL A 97 -12.38 -1.05 1.66
N SER A 98 -11.93 -0.39 2.73
CA SER A 98 -12.69 0.68 3.41
C SER A 98 -12.12 2.08 3.18
N GLY A 99 -10.94 2.19 2.58
CA GLY A 99 -10.36 3.47 2.19
C GLY A 99 -10.88 3.95 0.83
N LYS A 100 -11.06 5.26 0.67
CA LYS A 100 -11.37 5.89 -0.64
C LYS A 100 -10.14 6.03 -1.56
N VAL A 101 -8.95 5.80 -1.01
CA VAL A 101 -7.68 5.93 -1.72
C VAL A 101 -6.72 4.82 -1.32
N VAL A 102 -5.79 4.52 -2.22
CA VAL A 102 -4.52 3.89 -1.88
C VAL A 102 -3.42 4.93 -1.82
N GLU A 103 -2.41 4.67 -1.00
CA GLU A 103 -1.19 5.46 -0.93
C GLU A 103 -0.03 4.68 -1.55
N TRP A 104 0.55 5.23 -2.59
CA TRP A 104 1.78 4.78 -3.21
C TRP A 104 2.97 5.41 -2.48
N ARG A 105 3.89 4.59 -1.99
CA ARG A 105 5.15 5.06 -1.41
C ARG A 105 6.26 4.94 -2.42
N TYR A 106 7.01 6.02 -2.58
CA TYR A 106 8.11 6.13 -3.54
C TYR A 106 9.44 6.31 -2.82
N GLN A 107 10.50 5.81 -3.44
CA GLN A 107 11.88 6.19 -3.15
C GLN A 107 12.47 6.84 -4.41
N GLY A 108 12.61 8.17 -4.40
CA GLY A 108 12.83 8.93 -5.63
C GLY A 108 11.60 8.81 -6.55
N LYS A 109 11.80 8.35 -7.81
CA LYS A 109 10.72 8.14 -8.78
C LYS A 109 10.18 6.71 -8.83
N VAL A 110 10.74 5.79 -8.04
CA VAL A 110 10.37 4.37 -8.09
C VAL A 110 9.32 4.09 -7.01
N PRO A 111 8.14 3.56 -7.36
CA PRO A 111 7.18 3.08 -6.37
C PRO A 111 7.77 1.85 -5.68
N ILE A 112 7.81 1.88 -4.34
CA ILE A 112 8.39 0.82 -3.51
C ILE A 112 7.37 0.08 -2.66
N ALA A 113 6.18 0.66 -2.45
CA ALA A 113 5.11 0.03 -1.70
C ALA A 113 3.74 0.64 -2.03
N LEU A 114 2.69 -0.12 -1.76
CA LEU A 114 1.30 0.32 -1.76
C LEU A 114 0.73 0.17 -0.34
N ILE A 115 0.01 1.17 0.14
CA ILE A 115 -0.66 1.15 1.44
C ILE A 115 -2.16 1.34 1.18
N PHE A 116 -2.97 0.46 1.74
CA PHE A 116 -4.43 0.57 1.63
C PHE A 116 -5.10 0.08 2.90
N ARG A 117 -6.36 0.51 3.09
CA ARG A 117 -7.14 0.23 4.29
C ARG A 117 -8.21 -0.79 4.00
N VAL A 118 -8.32 -1.77 4.89
CA VAL A 118 -9.48 -2.67 4.99
C VAL A 118 -10.17 -2.46 6.32
N ALA A 119 -11.45 -2.79 6.37
CA ALA A 119 -12.20 -2.90 7.61
C ALA A 119 -12.94 -4.24 7.65
N GLY A 120 -13.18 -4.73 8.85
CA GLY A 120 -14.02 -5.88 9.12
C GLY A 120 -14.67 -5.73 10.50
N THR A 121 -15.44 -6.73 10.88
CA THR A 121 -16.15 -6.76 12.16
C THR A 121 -15.60 -7.87 13.03
N GLU A 122 -15.22 -7.53 14.24
CA GLU A 122 -14.77 -8.46 15.28
C GLU A 122 -15.92 -8.77 16.24
N GLU A 123 -16.08 -10.06 16.54
CA GLU A 123 -17.02 -10.54 17.57
C GLU A 123 -16.34 -10.55 18.93
N ILE A 124 -17.02 -9.97 19.92
CA ILE A 124 -16.52 -9.87 21.29
C ILE A 124 -17.54 -10.53 22.21
N PHE A 125 -17.17 -11.69 22.73
CA PHE A 125 -17.91 -12.41 23.76
C PHE A 125 -17.43 -11.93 25.14
N LYS A 126 -18.34 -11.35 25.93
CA LYS A 126 -18.06 -11.05 27.35
C LYS A 126 -18.56 -12.20 28.21
N GLU A 127 -17.92 -12.39 29.36
CA GLU A 127 -18.32 -13.40 30.33
C GLU A 127 -19.80 -13.23 30.72
N GLY A 128 -20.53 -14.36 30.74
CA GLY A 128 -21.96 -14.38 31.03
C GLY A 128 -22.89 -13.91 29.89
N GLN A 129 -22.36 -13.55 28.71
CA GLN A 129 -23.19 -13.19 27.55
C GLN A 129 -23.37 -14.37 26.58
N SER A 130 -24.61 -14.63 26.19
CA SER A 130 -24.97 -15.63 25.17
C SER A 130 -24.83 -15.10 23.73
N MET A 131 -24.79 -13.78 23.54
CA MET A 131 -24.67 -13.13 22.24
C MET A 131 -23.42 -12.24 22.21
N PRO A 132 -22.65 -12.25 21.10
CA PRO A 132 -21.49 -11.38 20.98
C PRO A 132 -21.93 -9.92 20.79
N THR A 133 -21.01 -9.02 21.14
CA THR A 133 -21.04 -7.63 20.68
C THR A 133 -20.09 -7.46 19.50
N TYR A 134 -20.43 -6.58 18.57
CA TYR A 134 -19.68 -6.40 17.33
C TYR A 134 -18.89 -5.09 17.36
N ARG A 135 -17.61 -5.14 16.98
CA ARG A 135 -16.75 -3.96 16.87
C ARG A 135 -16.13 -3.88 15.49
N GLN A 136 -16.20 -2.71 14.87
CA GLN A 136 -15.46 -2.46 13.64
C GLN A 136 -13.95 -2.38 13.92
N LYS A 137 -13.17 -3.09 13.10
CA LYS A 137 -11.71 -3.11 13.14
C LYS A 137 -11.18 -2.70 11.78
N SER A 138 -10.36 -1.65 11.74
CA SER A 138 -9.72 -1.17 10.51
C SER A 138 -8.22 -1.35 10.55
N ILE A 139 -7.66 -1.86 9.46
CA ILE A 139 -6.24 -2.20 9.34
C ILE A 139 -5.71 -1.61 8.02
N LEU A 140 -4.52 -1.04 8.06
CA LEU A 140 -3.72 -0.69 6.90
C LEU A 140 -2.79 -1.85 6.57
N LEU A 141 -2.83 -2.30 5.33
CA LEU A 141 -1.86 -3.24 4.76
C LEU A 141 -0.76 -2.45 4.07
N VAL A 142 0.48 -2.94 4.20
CA VAL A 142 1.64 -2.39 3.51
C VAL A 142 2.19 -3.45 2.58
N ILE A 143 1.99 -3.26 1.28
CA ILE A 143 2.41 -4.17 0.22
C ILE A 143 3.72 -3.67 -0.36
N ARG A 144 4.76 -4.51 -0.39
CA ARG A 144 6.03 -4.20 -1.06
C ARG A 144 5.87 -4.35 -2.57
N LEU A 145 6.41 -3.41 -3.33
CA LEU A 145 6.48 -3.43 -4.79
C LEU A 145 7.96 -3.40 -5.21
N LYS A 146 8.62 -4.56 -5.34
CA LYS A 146 10.05 -4.57 -5.68
C LYS A 146 10.47 -5.83 -6.43
N ASN A 147 11.29 -5.66 -7.47
CA ASN A 147 11.89 -6.75 -8.27
C ASN A 147 10.84 -7.77 -8.72
N ASP A 148 9.72 -7.29 -9.25
CA ASP A 148 8.60 -8.11 -9.73
C ASP A 148 7.91 -8.96 -8.65
N LYS A 149 8.22 -8.70 -7.38
CA LYS A 149 7.53 -9.29 -6.24
C LYS A 149 6.58 -8.28 -5.61
N ILE A 150 5.36 -8.74 -5.39
CA ILE A 150 4.29 -8.04 -4.69
C ILE A 150 3.91 -8.91 -3.49
N CYS A 151 3.99 -8.36 -2.27
CA CYS A 151 3.72 -9.14 -1.05
C CYS A 151 3.38 -8.23 0.13
N LEU A 152 2.66 -8.76 1.12
CA LEU A 152 2.46 -8.09 2.40
C LEU A 152 3.74 -8.05 3.23
N ILE A 153 4.19 -6.85 3.61
CA ILE A 153 5.33 -6.65 4.52
C ILE A 153 4.93 -6.13 5.89
N GLY A 154 3.67 -5.78 6.11
CA GLY A 154 3.20 -5.47 7.45
C GLY A 154 1.81 -4.90 7.48
N THR A 155 1.27 -4.84 8.69
CA THR A 155 -0.04 -4.29 8.98
C THR A 155 0.05 -3.31 10.16
N THR A 156 -0.85 -2.34 10.20
CA THR A 156 -0.94 -1.38 11.31
C THR A 156 -2.27 -0.64 11.27
N THR A 157 -2.57 0.16 12.30
CA THR A 157 -3.75 1.04 12.33
C THR A 157 -3.40 2.51 12.07
N SER A 158 -2.11 2.86 12.02
CA SER A 158 -1.61 4.24 11.90
C SER A 158 -0.93 4.47 10.55
N ASN A 159 -1.35 5.53 9.83
CA ASN A 159 -0.72 5.94 8.57
C ASN A 159 0.80 6.19 8.73
N GLY A 160 1.21 6.87 9.81
CA GLY A 160 2.62 7.15 10.08
C GLY A 160 3.44 5.87 10.28
N LYS A 161 2.89 4.88 10.99
CA LYS A 161 3.53 3.56 11.14
C LYS A 161 3.57 2.80 9.81
N ALA A 162 2.51 2.88 9.01
CA ALA A 162 2.44 2.20 7.71
C ALA A 162 3.54 2.71 6.76
N ARG A 163 3.73 4.03 6.71
CA ARG A 163 4.82 4.68 5.97
C ARG A 163 6.19 4.23 6.45
N LYS A 164 6.42 4.21 7.78
CA LYS A 164 7.68 3.69 8.34
C LYS A 164 7.95 2.23 7.94
N ILE A 165 6.93 1.37 7.88
CA ILE A 165 7.07 -0.01 7.40
C ILE A 165 7.45 -0.02 5.91
N ALA A 166 6.76 0.76 5.08
CA ALA A 166 7.02 0.86 3.65
C ALA A 166 8.44 1.33 3.33
N ASP A 167 8.91 2.33 4.07
CA ASP A 167 10.22 2.97 3.90
C ASP A 167 11.36 2.11 4.49
N SER A 168 11.04 1.08 5.28
CA SER A 168 12.03 0.17 5.85
C SER A 168 12.68 -0.74 4.81
N LYS A 169 13.79 -1.40 5.19
CA LYS A 169 14.47 -2.40 4.35
C LYS A 169 13.75 -3.77 4.29
N LYS A 170 12.56 -3.91 4.89
CA LYS A 170 11.80 -5.17 4.92
C LYS A 170 11.44 -5.63 3.51
N ARG A 171 11.75 -6.88 3.19
CA ARG A 171 11.54 -7.51 1.87
C ARG A 171 10.38 -8.49 1.92
N CYS A 172 9.93 -8.92 0.75
CA CYS A 172 9.10 -10.12 0.64
C CYS A 172 9.87 -11.30 1.26
N ARG A 173 9.14 -12.08 2.06
CA ARG A 173 9.65 -13.34 2.58
C ARG A 173 9.68 -14.37 1.45
#